data_AF-A0A7J8XJZ7-F1
#
_entry.id   AF-A0A7J8XJZ7-F1
#
_cell.length_a   1.000
_cell.length_b   1.000
_cell.length_c   1.000
_cell.angle_alpha   90.00
_cell.angle_beta   90.00
_cell.angle_gamma   90.00
#
_symmetry.space_group_name_H-M   'P 1'
#
loop_
_entity.id
_entity.type
_entity.pdbx_description
1 polymer ?
#
loop_
_entity_poly.entity_id
_entity_poly.type
_entity_poly.pdbx_seq_one_letter_code
_entity_poly.pdbx_strand_id
1 'polypeptide(L)'
;MECYIKQYEASKQEAYDEVYKQINNAWKDINEGFLKPRQVPISALNRILNLIRVLDLFCKDHDGSTNVDDSIKASITTLLIDHISV
;
A
#
# COMPACT_ATOMS: atom_id res chain seq x y z
N MET A 1 -8.31 -7.78 -10.68
CA MET A 1 -8.91 -7.03 -11.81
C MET A 1 -9.73 -7.91 -12.72
N GLU A 2 -9.23 -9.05 -13.22
CA GLU A 2 -9.99 -9.92 -14.13
C GLU A 2 -11.35 -10.37 -13.57
N CYS A 3 -11.44 -10.66 -12.26
CA CYS A 3 -12.71 -11.00 -11.63
C CYS A 3 -13.72 -9.85 -11.71
N TYR A 4 -13.29 -8.60 -11.51
CA TYR A 4 -14.15 -7.43 -11.59
C TYR A 4 -14.66 -7.21 -13.03
N ILE A 5 -13.75 -7.31 -14.01
CA ILE A 5 -14.08 -7.23 -15.44
C ILE A 5 -15.09 -8.32 -15.83
N LYS A 6 -14.86 -9.56 -15.42
CA LYS A 6 -15.77 -10.68 -15.72
C LYS A 6 -17.12 -10.57 -15.02
N GLN A 7 -17.15 -10.09 -13.79
CA GLN A 7 -18.37 -10.03 -12.98
C GLN A 7 -19.28 -8.87 -13.39
N TYR A 8 -18.71 -7.72 -13.76
CA TYR A 8 -19.45 -6.50 -14.04
C TYR A 8 -19.42 -6.09 -15.51
N GLU A 9 -18.85 -6.94 -16.38
CA GLU A 9 -18.60 -6.64 -17.81
C GLU A 9 -17.87 -5.30 -18.02
N ALA A 10 -17.06 -4.90 -17.03
CA ALA A 10 -16.41 -3.61 -16.96
C ALA A 10 -15.15 -3.56 -17.84
N SER A 11 -14.79 -2.37 -18.29
CA SER A 11 -13.49 -2.14 -18.94
C SER A 11 -12.33 -2.35 -17.98
N LYS A 12 -11.13 -2.57 -18.53
CA LYS A 12 -9.89 -2.64 -17.73
C LYS A 12 -9.66 -1.35 -16.94
N GLN A 13 -9.98 -0.19 -17.52
CA GLN A 13 -9.82 1.10 -16.86
C GLN A 13 -10.75 1.23 -15.65
N GLU A 14 -12.04 0.90 -15.81
CA GLU A 14 -12.99 0.92 -14.69
C GLU A 14 -12.58 -0.03 -13.55
N ALA A 15 -12.01 -1.18 -13.89
CA ALA A 15 -11.46 -2.11 -12.90
C ALA A 15 -10.24 -1.53 -12.15
N TYR A 16 -9.36 -0.79 -12.83
CA TYR A 16 -8.26 -0.08 -12.17
C TYR A 16 -8.79 1.04 -11.26
N ASP A 17 -9.69 1.86 -11.77
CA ASP A 17 -10.23 3.01 -11.04
C ASP A 17 -10.94 2.58 -9.75
N GLU A 18 -11.70 1.50 -9.80
CA GLU A 18 -12.36 0.95 -8.60
C GLU A 18 -11.35 0.37 -7.60
N VAL A 19 -10.29 -0.30 -8.06
CA VAL A 19 -9.21 -0.76 -7.17
C VAL A 19 -8.50 0.42 -6.50
N TYR A 20 -8.16 1.46 -7.25
CA TYR A 20 -7.55 2.68 -6.70
C TYR A 20 -8.46 3.39 -5.70
N LYS A 21 -9.76 3.45 -5.98
CA LYS A 21 -10.75 4.00 -5.06
C LYS A 21 -10.82 3.20 -3.75
N GLN A 22 -10.79 1.87 -3.82
CA GLN A 22 -10.77 1.03 -2.61
C GLN A 22 -9.49 1.22 -1.80
N ILE A 23 -8.33 1.29 -2.45
CA ILE A 23 -7.05 1.60 -1.79
C ILE A 23 -7.13 2.95 -1.07
N ASN A 24 -7.62 3.99 -1.76
CA ASN A 24 -7.76 5.34 -1.18
C ASN A 24 -8.73 5.37 0.00
N ASN A 25 -9.83 4.62 -0.06
CA ASN A 25 -10.77 4.52 1.05
C ASN A 25 -10.13 3.80 2.25
N ALA A 26 -9.43 2.69 2.02
CA ALA A 26 -8.72 1.98 3.09
C ALA A 26 -7.68 2.86 3.80
N TRP A 27 -6.95 3.71 3.05
CA TRP A 27 -6.04 4.70 3.65
C TRP A 27 -6.77 5.71 4.55
N LYS A 28 -7.95 6.19 4.15
CA LYS A 28 -8.77 7.09 4.97
C LYS A 28 -9.24 6.40 6.25
N ASP A 29 -9.69 5.15 6.16
CA ASP A 29 -10.17 4.39 7.31
C ASP A 29 -9.06 4.16 8.35
N ILE A 30 -7.85 3.85 7.89
CA ILE A 30 -6.67 3.73 8.77
C ILE A 30 -6.41 5.04 9.49
N ASN A 31 -6.31 6.14 8.75
CA ASN A 31 -6.06 7.47 9.32
C ASN A 31 -7.14 7.86 10.33
N GLU A 32 -8.40 7.57 10.04
CA GLU A 32 -9.51 7.82 10.96
C GLU A 32 -9.42 6.96 12.23
N GLY A 33 -9.01 5.70 12.10
CA GLY A 33 -8.77 4.78 13.22
C GLY A 33 -7.69 5.26 14.20
N PHE A 34 -6.71 6.04 13.74
CA PHE A 34 -5.72 6.67 14.63
C PHE A 34 -6.28 7.89 15.39
N LEU A 35 -7.26 8.59 14.81
CA LEU A 35 -7.83 9.84 15.33
C LEU A 35 -9.00 9.65 16.29
N LYS A 36 -9.82 8.60 16.12
CA LYS A 36 -10.98 8.31 16.96
C LYS A 36 -10.63 7.68 18.31
N PRO A 37 -11.52 7.71 19.32
CA PRO A 37 -11.37 6.89 20.53
C PRO A 37 -11.17 5.43 20.16
N ARG A 38 -10.03 4.87 20.54
CA ARG A 38 -9.55 3.60 19.99
C ARG A 38 -10.14 2.42 20.74
N GLN A 39 -10.78 1.50 20.00
CA GLN A 39 -11.20 0.20 20.51
C GLN A 39 -10.05 -0.82 20.52
N VAL A 40 -9.00 -0.57 19.73
CA VAL A 40 -7.84 -1.45 19.58
C VAL A 40 -6.54 -0.74 19.99
N PRO A 41 -5.51 -1.47 20.46
CA PRO A 41 -4.23 -0.87 20.81
C PRO A 41 -3.56 -0.18 19.62
N ILE A 42 -2.87 0.94 19.87
CA ILE A 42 -2.07 1.66 18.86
C ILE A 42 -1.03 0.74 18.21
N SER A 43 -0.47 -0.21 18.97
CA SER A 43 0.49 -1.19 18.46
C SER A 43 -0.09 -2.08 17.35
N ALA A 44 -1.38 -2.42 17.41
CA ALA A 44 -2.06 -3.17 16.36
C ALA A 44 -2.24 -2.32 15.10
N LEU A 45 -2.67 -1.06 15.25
CA LEU A 45 -2.79 -0.11 14.13
C LEU A 45 -1.43 0.16 13.47
N ASN A 46 -0.36 0.30 14.26
CA ASN A 46 0.99 0.48 13.74
C ASN A 46 1.46 -0.73 12.93
N ARG A 47 1.14 -1.96 13.35
CA ARG A 47 1.47 -3.17 12.56
C ARG A 47 0.76 -3.16 11.20
N ILE A 48 -0.53 -2.83 11.19
CA ILE A 48 -1.32 -2.75 9.95
C ILE A 48 -0.77 -1.65 9.04
N LEU A 49 -0.54 -0.45 9.58
CA LEU A 49 0.02 0.68 8.85
C LEU A 49 1.39 0.36 8.24
N ASN A 50 2.29 -0.25 9.02
CA ASN A 50 3.61 -0.61 8.54
C ASN A 50 3.57 -1.68 7.44
N LEU A 51 2.68 -2.68 7.56
CA LEU A 51 2.50 -3.70 6.52
C LEU A 51 2.01 -3.08 5.20
N ILE A 52 1.03 -2.19 5.27
CA ILE A 52 0.46 -1.54 4.09
C ILE A 52 1.49 -0.64 3.40
N ARG A 53 2.33 0.07 4.16
CA ARG A 53 3.44 0.87 3.59
C ARG A 53 4.46 0.02 2.83
N VAL A 54 4.78 -1.16 3.36
CA VAL A 54 5.71 -2.10 2.69
C VAL A 54 5.08 -2.63 1.39
N LEU A 55 3.79 -2.97 1.40
CA LEU A 55 3.08 -3.40 0.19
C LEU A 55 2.97 -2.28 -0.86
N ASP A 56 2.67 -1.06 -0.43
CA ASP A 56 2.59 0.12 -1.30
C ASP A 56 3.95 0.41 -1.96
N LEU A 57 5.04 0.27 -1.21
CA LEU A 57 6.40 0.36 -1.74
C LEU A 57 6.67 -0.71 -2.82
N PHE A 58 6.30 -1.95 -2.57
CA PHE A 58 6.50 -3.04 -3.54
C PHE A 58 5.63 -2.90 -4.80
N CYS A 59 4.45 -2.28 -4.70
CA CYS A 59 3.50 -2.20 -5.80
C CYS A 59 3.56 -0.90 -6.61
N LYS A 60 4.14 0.19 -6.08
CA LYS A 60 4.23 1.48 -6.77
C LYS A 60 5.20 1.51 -7.95
N ASP A 61 6.27 0.72 -7.90
CA ASP A 61 7.32 0.71 -8.93
C ASP A 61 7.05 -0.29 -10.07
N HIS A 62 5.78 -0.53 -10.37
CA HIS A 62 5.33 -1.49 -11.38
C HIS A 62 4.87 -0.81 -12.68
N ASP A 63 5.50 0.30 -13.08
CA ASP A 63 5.46 0.73 -14.47
C ASP A 63 6.39 -0.19 -15.28
N GLY A 64 5.81 -1.26 -15.83
CA GLY A 64 6.54 -2.32 -16.53
C GLY A 64 7.78 -1.83 -17.29
N SER A 65 8.92 -2.44 -16.95
CA SER A 65 10.26 -2.28 -17.51
C SER A 65 11.23 -1.48 -16.63
N THR A 66 12.21 -2.23 -16.10
CA THR A 66 13.50 -1.77 -15.56
C THR A 66 13.55 -1.59 -14.03
N ASN A 67 13.89 -2.70 -13.38
CA ASN A 67 14.53 -2.82 -12.06
C ASN A 67 13.69 -2.56 -10.79
N VAL A 68 12.57 -3.29 -10.67
CA VAL A 68 11.87 -3.57 -9.39
C VAL A 68 12.85 -3.99 -8.28
N ASP A 69 13.91 -4.71 -8.64
CA ASP A 69 14.93 -5.21 -7.72
C ASP A 69 15.75 -4.09 -7.06
N ASP A 70 16.10 -3.03 -7.80
CA ASP A 70 16.99 -1.98 -7.30
C ASP A 70 16.27 -1.00 -6.37
N SER A 71 15.03 -0.63 -6.69
CA SER A 71 14.23 0.26 -5.82
C SER A 71 13.87 -0.40 -4.49
N ILE A 72 13.53 -1.69 -4.54
CA ILE A 72 13.25 -2.49 -3.35
C ILE A 72 14.52 -2.65 -2.50
N LYS A 73 15.65 -3.00 -3.12
CA LYS A 73 16.94 -3.10 -2.43
C LYS A 73 17.34 -1.77 -1.81
N ALA A 74 17.18 -0.66 -2.52
CA ALA A 74 17.48 0.68 -2.00
C ALA A 74 16.60 0.99 -0.78
N SER A 75 15.31 0.71 -0.87
CA SER A 75 14.37 0.95 0.23
C SER A 75 14.64 0.06 1.45
N ILE A 76 14.97 -1.22 1.25
CA ILE A 76 15.42 -2.12 2.32
C ILE A 76 16.71 -1.59 2.95
N THR A 77 17.67 -1.16 2.13
CA THR A 77 18.96 -0.63 2.60
C THR A 77 18.74 0.60 3.47
N THR A 78 18.00 1.59 2.99
CA THR A 78 17.73 2.83 3.74
C THR A 78 16.89 2.60 5.01
N LEU A 79 15.92 1.68 4.99
CA LEU A 79 15.01 1.47 6.13
C LEU A 79 15.56 0.51 7.19
N LEU A 80 16.39 -0.47 6.80
CA LEU A 80 16.76 -1.61 7.65
C LEU A 80 18.26 -1.84 7.79
N ILE A 81 19.10 -1.27 6.93
CA ILE A 81 20.57 -1.48 6.94
C ILE A 81 21.30 -0.20 7.35
N ASP A 82 20.97 0.93 6.73
CA ASP A 82 21.62 2.21 6.97
C ASP A 82 21.23 2.74 8.35
N HIS A 83 22.23 3.06 9.16
CA HIS A 83 22.00 3.73 10.44
C HIS A 83 21.70 5.21 10.19
N ILE A 84 20.64 5.73 10.81
CA ILE A 84 20.35 7.17 10.80
C ILE A 84 21.46 7.88 11.57
N SER A 85 22.34 8.59 10.87
CA SER A 85 23.38 9.37 11.53
C SER A 85 22.73 10.50 12.33
N VAL A 86 23.15 10.63 13.61
CA VAL A 86 22.68 11.63 14.58
C VAL A 86 23.71 12.74 14.70
#